data_AF-A0A941ZVL1-F1
#
_entry.id   AF-A0A941ZVL1-F1
#
_cell.length_a   1.000
_cell.length_b   1.000
_cell.length_c   1.000
_cell.angle_alpha   90.00
_cell.angle_beta   90.00
_cell.angle_gamma   90.00
#
_symmetry.space_group_name_H-M   'P 1'
#
loop_
_entity.id
_entity.type
_entity.pdbx_description
1 polymer ?
#
loop_
_entity_poly.entity_id
_entity_poly.type
_entity_poly.pdbx_seq_one_letter_code
_entity_poly.pdbx_strand_id
1 'polypeptide(L)'
;MNRGLGALALTLLLVGCRGYDRYSPIVDEKGLVPADQFASYGTEQAEAIAIGRALGSAYTGDTPEAWARQVTAGVTYAKSLAGVAAVVPDTTAHLLTVTFKSGWKKAITPIMDGVPADQTAGVPPRN
;
A
#
# COMPACT_ATOMS: atom_id res chain seq x y z
N MET A 1 -9.55 45.44 14.13
CA MET A 1 -8.49 44.66 13.45
C MET A 1 -8.45 43.16 13.80
N ASN A 2 -9.42 42.59 14.53
CA ASN A 2 -9.36 41.17 14.96
C ASN A 2 -10.20 40.19 14.12
N ARG A 3 -11.00 40.67 13.16
CA ARG A 3 -11.86 39.80 12.32
C ARG A 3 -11.13 39.20 11.12
N GLY A 4 -10.08 39.87 10.61
CA GLY A 4 -9.28 39.39 9.47
C GLY A 4 -8.36 38.23 9.84
N LEU A 5 -7.79 38.25 11.05
CA LEU A 5 -6.95 37.16 11.57
C LEU A 5 -7.74 35.87 11.80
N GLY A 6 -8.99 35.97 12.27
CA GLY A 6 -9.86 34.81 12.44
C GLY A 6 -10.21 34.12 11.12
N ALA A 7 -10.45 34.89 10.06
CA ALA A 7 -10.75 34.34 8.73
C ALA A 7 -9.53 33.63 8.10
N LEU A 8 -8.32 34.18 8.30
CA LEU A 8 -7.08 33.59 7.79
C LEU A 8 -6.70 32.29 8.52
N ALA A 9 -6.99 32.20 9.82
CA ALA A 9 -6.79 30.97 10.59
C ALA A 9 -7.74 29.85 10.15
N LEU A 10 -8.99 30.21 9.79
CA LEU A 10 -9.99 29.23 9.35
C LEU A 10 -9.68 28.63 7.97
N THR A 11 -9.14 29.43 7.04
CA THR A 11 -8.76 28.93 5.71
C THR A 11 -7.53 28.02 5.76
N LEU A 12 -6.56 28.29 6.65
CA LEU A 12 -5.41 27.42 6.87
C LEU A 12 -5.80 26.05 7.48
N LEU A 13 -6.83 26.02 8.33
CA LEU A 13 -7.37 24.77 8.89
C LEU A 13 -8.07 23.89 7.83
N LEU A 14 -8.72 24.50 6.84
CA LEU A 14 -9.43 23.77 5.78
C LEU A 14 -8.49 23.14 4.75
N VAL A 15 -7.29 23.70 4.53
CA VAL A 15 -6.27 23.10 3.63
C VAL A 15 -5.50 21.96 4.32
N GLY A 16 -5.56 21.86 5.66
CA GLY A 16 -4.98 20.76 6.43
C GLY A 16 -5.74 19.44 6.32
N CYS A 17 -7.01 19.48 5.95
CA CYS A 17 -7.76 18.28 5.58
C CYS A 17 -7.38 17.88 4.16
N ARG A 18 -6.25 17.19 4.01
CA ARG A 18 -5.99 16.41 2.79
C ARG A 18 -7.23 15.56 2.55
N GLY A 19 -7.90 15.78 1.42
CA GLY A 19 -8.97 14.92 0.93
C GLY A 19 -8.38 13.54 0.67
N TYR A 20 -8.27 12.75 1.73
CA TYR A 20 -8.05 11.33 1.66
C TYR A 20 -9.35 10.76 1.16
N ASP A 21 -9.52 10.75 -0.17
CA ASP A 21 -10.47 9.87 -0.83
C ASP A 21 -9.92 8.45 -0.71
N ARG A 22 -9.85 7.96 0.53
CA ARG A 22 -9.55 6.58 0.83
C ARG A 22 -10.85 5.85 0.56
N TYR A 23 -10.96 5.22 -0.60
CA TYR A 23 -11.75 4.00 -0.68
C TYR A 23 -11.33 3.13 0.51
N SER A 24 -12.32 2.70 1.30
CA SER A 24 -12.10 1.92 2.52
C SER A 24 -11.00 0.89 2.28
N PRO A 25 -10.01 0.78 3.17
CA PRO A 25 -8.98 -0.24 3.06
C PRO A 25 -9.66 -1.60 2.92
N ILE A 26 -9.36 -2.28 1.81
CA ILE A 26 -9.63 -3.71 1.66
C ILE A 26 -8.64 -4.40 2.60
N VAL A 27 -8.99 -4.50 3.88
CA VAL A 27 -8.27 -5.27 4.90
C VAL A 27 -9.24 -5.62 6.02
N ASP A 28 -9.90 -6.76 5.89
CA ASP A 28 -9.98 -7.74 6.97
C ASP A 28 -10.28 -9.13 6.37
N GLU A 29 -9.56 -10.13 6.87
CA GLU A 29 -9.32 -11.48 6.32
C GLU A 29 -10.47 -12.47 6.54
N LYS A 30 -11.73 -12.01 6.65
CA LYS A 30 -12.87 -12.92 6.91
C LYS A 30 -14.16 -12.65 6.12
N GLY A 31 -14.13 -11.79 5.10
CA GLY A 31 -15.32 -11.50 4.28
C GLY A 31 -15.07 -11.06 2.84
N LEU A 32 -13.84 -11.18 2.33
CA LEU A 32 -13.43 -10.64 1.02
C LEU A 32 -12.77 -11.72 0.14
N VAL A 33 -12.64 -11.40 -1.15
CA VAL A 33 -12.03 -12.27 -2.18
C VAL A 33 -10.64 -12.75 -1.71
N PRO A 34 -10.38 -14.08 -1.67
CA PRO A 34 -9.08 -14.63 -1.33
C PRO A 34 -7.94 -14.02 -2.13
N ALA A 35 -6.75 -13.89 -1.54
CA ALA A 35 -5.59 -13.25 -2.16
C ALA A 35 -5.27 -13.84 -3.55
N ASP A 36 -5.25 -15.17 -3.67
CA ASP A 36 -4.99 -15.83 -4.95
C ASP A 36 -6.14 -15.66 -5.96
N GLN A 37 -7.38 -15.58 -5.47
CA GLN A 37 -8.51 -15.28 -6.34
C GLN A 37 -8.41 -13.85 -6.87
N PHE A 38 -8.01 -12.87 -6.05
CA PHE A 38 -7.80 -11.50 -6.52
C PHE A 38 -6.61 -11.41 -7.48
N ALA A 39 -5.51 -12.12 -7.19
CA ALA A 39 -4.34 -12.19 -8.06
C ALA A 39 -4.71 -12.72 -9.47
N SER A 40 -5.69 -13.62 -9.56
CA SER A 40 -6.16 -14.15 -10.85
C SER A 40 -6.85 -13.13 -11.76
N TYR A 41 -7.26 -11.97 -11.24
CA TYR A 41 -8.00 -10.96 -12.02
C TYR A 41 -7.14 -10.17 -13.00
N GLY A 42 -5.81 -10.24 -12.88
CA GLY A 42 -4.90 -9.62 -13.82
C GLY A 42 -3.49 -9.44 -13.26
N THR A 43 -2.57 -9.04 -14.13
CA THR A 43 -1.15 -8.88 -13.79
C THR A 43 -0.94 -7.90 -12.64
N GLU A 44 -1.56 -6.72 -12.68
CA GLU A 44 -1.37 -5.71 -11.64
C GLU A 44 -1.98 -6.16 -10.30
N GLN A 45 -3.05 -6.97 -10.34
CA GLN A 45 -3.63 -7.57 -9.14
C GLN A 45 -2.70 -8.62 -8.55
N ALA A 46 -2.07 -9.46 -9.38
CA ALA A 46 -1.05 -10.40 -8.93
C ALA A 46 0.18 -9.67 -8.34
N GLU A 47 0.66 -8.62 -9.00
CA GLU A 47 1.73 -7.75 -8.46
C GLU A 47 1.32 -7.14 -7.11
N ALA A 48 0.09 -6.65 -6.97
CA ALA A 48 -0.38 -6.07 -5.72
C ALA A 48 -0.37 -7.08 -4.56
N ILE A 49 -0.82 -8.31 -4.80
CA ILE A 49 -0.79 -9.40 -3.81
C ILE A 49 0.65 -9.78 -3.47
N ALA A 50 1.52 -9.91 -4.47
CA ALA A 50 2.92 -10.24 -4.25
C ALA A 50 3.64 -9.16 -3.41
N ILE A 51 3.38 -7.87 -3.67
CA ILE A 51 3.91 -6.77 -2.85
C ILE A 51 3.37 -6.86 -1.41
N GLY A 52 2.09 -7.18 -1.24
CA GLY A 52 1.50 -7.37 0.09
C GLY A 52 2.14 -8.51 0.88
N ARG A 53 2.40 -9.64 0.21
CA ARG A 53 3.14 -10.79 0.78
C ARG A 53 4.59 -10.43 1.12
N ALA A 54 5.28 -9.69 0.24
CA ALA A 54 6.64 -9.22 0.51
C ALA A 54 6.68 -8.29 1.74
N LEU A 55 5.70 -7.39 1.85
CA LEU A 55 5.53 -6.50 2.98
C LEU A 55 5.26 -7.28 4.28
N GLY A 56 4.37 -8.28 4.23
CA GLY A 56 4.05 -9.16 5.38
C GLY A 56 5.15 -10.15 5.76
N SER A 57 6.01 -10.55 4.83
CA SER A 57 7.08 -11.54 5.07
C SER A 57 8.10 -11.12 6.12
N ALA A 58 8.28 -9.81 6.31
CA ALA A 58 9.20 -9.23 7.28
C ALA A 58 8.49 -8.76 8.57
N TYR A 59 7.24 -9.20 8.79
CA TYR A 59 6.51 -8.89 10.01
C TYR A 59 7.18 -9.56 11.23
N THR A 60 7.65 -8.74 12.17
CA THR A 60 8.26 -9.20 13.43
C THR A 60 7.68 -8.46 14.64
N GLY A 61 6.49 -7.86 14.50
CA GLY A 61 5.80 -7.08 15.54
C GLY A 61 5.56 -5.61 15.16
N ASP A 62 5.02 -4.85 16.10
CA ASP A 62 4.44 -3.51 15.87
C ASP A 62 5.35 -2.35 16.30
N THR A 63 6.67 -2.58 16.30
CA THR A 63 7.65 -1.51 16.59
C THR A 63 7.97 -0.69 15.34
N PRO A 64 8.37 0.58 15.49
CA PRO A 64 8.85 1.38 14.35
C PRO A 64 9.96 0.69 13.57
N GLU A 65 10.88 0.00 14.25
CA GLU A 65 11.97 -0.76 13.64
C GLU A 65 11.47 -1.97 12.85
N ALA A 66 10.50 -2.71 13.39
CA ALA A 66 9.87 -3.82 12.68
C ALA A 66 9.09 -3.33 11.45
N TRP A 67 8.39 -2.20 11.57
CA TRP A 67 7.70 -1.57 10.44
C TRP A 67 8.69 -1.12 9.36
N ALA A 68 9.82 -0.53 9.72
CA ALA A 68 10.86 -0.13 8.76
C ALA A 68 11.40 -1.32 7.95
N ARG A 69 11.52 -2.50 8.56
CA ARG A 69 11.93 -3.74 7.87
C ARG A 69 10.86 -4.22 6.89
N GLN A 70 9.60 -4.23 7.31
CA GLN A 70 8.46 -4.55 6.45
C GLN A 70 8.43 -3.64 5.22
N VAL A 71 8.47 -2.33 5.44
CA VAL A 71 8.50 -1.33 4.37
C VAL A 71 9.67 -1.55 3.43
N THR A 72 10.87 -1.83 3.97
CA THR A 72 12.06 -2.09 3.15
C THR A 72 11.84 -3.31 2.26
N ALA A 73 11.29 -4.41 2.78
CA ALA A 73 10.99 -5.60 2.00
C ALA A 73 9.95 -5.32 0.90
N GLY A 74 8.82 -4.71 1.25
CA GLY A 74 7.76 -4.39 0.30
C GLY A 74 8.16 -3.38 -0.78
N VAL A 75 8.89 -2.32 -0.41
CA VAL A 75 9.39 -1.31 -1.37
C VAL A 75 10.43 -1.91 -2.31
N THR A 76 11.35 -2.72 -1.79
CA THR A 76 12.37 -3.39 -2.62
C THR A 76 11.72 -4.33 -3.62
N TYR A 77 10.76 -5.13 -3.17
CA TYR A 77 9.99 -6.02 -4.04
C TYR A 77 9.23 -5.23 -5.10
N ALA A 78 8.46 -4.21 -4.71
CA ALA A 78 7.69 -3.38 -5.64
C ALA A 78 8.57 -2.75 -6.72
N LYS A 79 9.76 -2.25 -6.37
CA LYS A 79 10.71 -1.66 -7.34
C LYS A 79 11.28 -2.68 -8.33
N SER A 80 11.28 -3.97 -7.98
CA SER A 80 11.73 -5.02 -8.89
C SER A 80 10.69 -5.40 -9.95
N LEU A 81 9.42 -4.98 -9.81
CA LEU A 81 8.36 -5.35 -10.74
C LEU A 81 8.28 -4.36 -11.92
N ALA A 82 8.15 -4.90 -13.13
CA ALA A 82 8.05 -4.10 -14.35
C ALA A 82 6.75 -3.29 -14.46
N GLY A 83 5.65 -3.75 -13.83
CA GLY A 83 4.37 -3.04 -13.83
C GLY A 83 4.30 -1.85 -12.86
N VAL A 84 5.26 -1.70 -11.94
CA VAL A 84 5.25 -0.64 -10.93
C VAL A 84 5.91 0.63 -11.48
N ALA A 85 5.21 1.76 -11.36
CA ALA A 85 5.72 3.09 -11.72
C ALA A 85 6.25 3.86 -10.50
N ALA A 86 5.58 3.76 -9.36
CA ALA A 86 6.00 4.38 -8.11
C ALA A 86 5.50 3.61 -6.89
N VAL A 87 6.26 3.70 -5.79
CA VAL A 87 5.87 3.17 -4.48
C VAL A 87 6.20 4.19 -3.40
N VAL A 88 5.23 4.47 -2.52
CA VAL A 88 5.37 5.41 -1.41
C VAL A 88 4.92 4.72 -0.12
N PRO A 89 5.79 4.61 0.90
CA PRO A 89 5.36 4.13 2.21
C PRO A 89 4.52 5.18 2.94
N ASP A 90 3.38 4.76 3.48
CA ASP A 90 2.57 5.55 4.41
C ASP A 90 2.81 5.03 5.83
N THR A 91 3.61 5.76 6.60
CA THR A 91 3.94 5.41 7.98
C THR A 91 2.80 5.66 8.95
N THR A 92 1.81 6.50 8.59
CA THR A 92 0.64 6.74 9.44
C THR A 92 -0.35 5.59 9.30
N ALA A 93 -0.59 5.14 8.06
CA ALA A 93 -1.56 4.10 7.75
C ALA A 93 -0.98 2.68 7.68
N HIS A 94 0.32 2.52 7.96
CA HIS A 94 1.04 1.24 7.95
C HIS A 94 0.79 0.43 6.66
N LEU A 95 0.94 1.10 5.52
CA LEU A 95 0.71 0.52 4.19
C LEU A 95 1.67 1.11 3.15
N LEU A 96 1.67 0.53 1.95
CA LEU A 96 2.31 1.08 0.76
C LEU A 96 1.25 1.62 -0.20
N THR A 97 1.46 2.82 -0.73
CA THR A 97 0.72 3.29 -1.90
C THR A 97 1.55 2.99 -3.14
N VAL A 98 1.04 2.13 -4.01
CA VAL A 98 1.67 1.76 -5.28
C VAL A 98 0.91 2.39 -6.43
N THR A 99 1.64 3.00 -7.35
CA THR A 99 1.13 3.45 -8.65
C THR A 99 1.70 2.53 -9.71
N PHE A 100 0.83 1.87 -10.47
CA PHE A 100 1.20 1.01 -11.59
C PHE A 100 1.33 1.82 -12.88
N LYS A 101 1.99 1.24 -13.89
CA LYS A 101 2.19 1.88 -15.20
C LYS A 101 0.88 2.13 -15.96
N SER A 102 -0.19 1.40 -15.66
CA SER A 102 -1.54 1.71 -16.16
C SER A 102 -2.11 3.03 -15.62
N GLY A 103 -1.51 3.59 -14.57
CA GLY A 103 -2.07 4.69 -13.79
C GLY A 103 -2.94 4.24 -12.62
N TRP A 104 -3.19 2.93 -12.46
CA TRP A 104 -3.90 2.39 -11.30
C TRP A 104 -3.11 2.67 -10.01
N LYS A 105 -3.80 3.18 -8.99
CA LYS A 105 -3.24 3.46 -7.67
C LYS A 105 -3.91 2.56 -6.64
N LYS A 106 -3.09 1.88 -5.84
CA LYS A 106 -3.58 0.93 -4.84
C LYS A 106 -2.85 1.13 -3.51
N ALA A 107 -3.63 1.18 -2.44
CA ALA A 107 -3.13 0.98 -1.09
C ALA A 107 -2.96 -0.54 -0.86
N ILE A 108 -1.74 -0.95 -0.50
CA ILE A 108 -1.33 -2.32 -0.27
C ILE A 108 -0.90 -2.46 1.18
N THR A 109 -1.57 -3.34 1.88
CA THR A 109 -1.31 -3.70 3.27
C THR A 109 -0.49 -4.99 3.34
N PRO A 110 0.12 -5.30 4.49
CA PRO A 110 0.77 -6.59 4.68
C PRO A 110 -0.22 -7.74 4.50
N ILE A 111 0.22 -8.83 3.87
CA ILE A 111 -0.51 -10.10 3.77
C ILE A 111 0.32 -11.17 4.48
N MET A 112 -0.24 -11.81 5.50
CA MET A 112 0.45 -12.77 6.37
C MET A 112 -0.08 -14.20 6.18
N ASP A 113 -0.30 -14.61 4.94
CA ASP A 113 -0.84 -15.93 4.57
C ASP A 113 0.23 -17.04 4.51
N GLY A 114 1.50 -16.71 4.78
CA GLY A 114 2.63 -17.64 4.74
C GLY A 114 3.12 -17.98 3.33
N VAL A 115 2.52 -17.41 2.29
CA VAL A 115 2.91 -17.64 0.90
C VAL A 115 4.00 -16.66 0.49
N PRO A 116 5.15 -17.11 -0.02
CA PRO A 116 6.19 -16.22 -0.52
C PRO A 116 5.69 -15.37 -1.70
N ALA A 117 6.14 -14.13 -1.77
CA ALA A 117 5.71 -13.20 -2.82
C ALA A 117 5.92 -13.73 -4.26
N ASP A 118 7.04 -14.42 -4.51
CA ASP A 118 7.34 -15.05 -5.81
C ASP A 118 6.44 -16.23 -6.19
N GLN A 119 5.72 -16.78 -5.22
CA GLN A 119 4.76 -17.86 -5.45
C GLN A 119 3.36 -17.33 -5.74
N THR A 120 3.20 -16.01 -5.84
CA THR A 120 1.93 -15.40 -6.24
C THR A 120 1.63 -15.72 -7.69
N ALA A 121 0.52 -16.42 -7.92
CA ALA A 121 0.08 -16.78 -9.26
C ALA A 121 -0.10 -15.52 -10.13
N GLY A 122 0.43 -15.57 -11.35
CA GLY A 122 0.30 -14.47 -12.32
C GLY A 122 1.27 -13.30 -12.11
N VAL A 123 2.18 -13.37 -11.13
CA VAL A 123 3.20 -12.32 -10.98
C VAL A 123 4.22 -12.42 -12.12
N PRO A 124 4.51 -11.32 -12.83
CA PRO A 124 5.49 -11.32 -13.92
C PRO A 124 6.92 -11.43 -13.37
N PRO A 125 7.90 -11.79 -14.22
CA PRO A 125 9.31 -11.80 -13.85
C PRO A 125 9.79 -10.43 -13.36
N ARG A 126 10.71 -10.46 -12.38
CA ARG A 126 11.35 -9.25 -11.84
C ARG A 126 12.44 -8.72 -12.80
N ASN A 127 12.69 -7.42 -12.73
CA ASN A 127 13.75 -6.71 -13.44
C ASN A 127 15.11 -6.81 -12.75
#